data_AF-A0A7C3G6N8-F1
#
_entry.id   AF-A0A7C3G6N8-F1
#
_cell.length_a   1.000
_cell.length_b   1.000
_cell.length_c   1.000
_cell.angle_alpha   90.00
_cell.angle_beta   90.00
_cell.angle_gamma   90.00
#
_symmetry.space_group_name_H-M   'P 1'
#
loop_
_entity.id
_entity.type
_entity.pdbx_description
1 polymer ?
#
loop_
_entity_poly.entity_id
_entity_poly.type
_entity_poly.pdbx_seq_one_letter_code
_entity_poly.pdbx_strand_id
1 'polypeptide(L)'
;MSQFNWTYLAPSGKKHHIGLFHGDRTGHVVIHCNSKVVLIDFKVFETKSYSIFIEEELCEIGIERQNGHFAYGFDIDKEVDTPLNRERKATNKKHLTQVIGFVGGLALLVFIASLFLGKLKKEEPSLAALLAASSKETKAQVFVSNPTQGRYDFVANGRVYSKKRNFNVNMSALLENGMPLEDGDEFLVKYSTQRPEYHKVLFNRPTPHQVEIYRQRATKKHLELHPNETLDYCDCLTQIAYEKEGIKGYAKFYLQDRSIVQNPEYNSNSFHRLVRSIPFKEEVKKRCWDK
;
A
#
# COMPACT_ATOMS: atom_id res chain seq x y z
N MET A 1 67.81 20.98 -30.72
CA MET A 1 67.09 22.13 -31.30
C MET A 1 65.68 21.70 -31.65
N SER A 2 64.71 22.32 -31.00
CA SER A 2 63.30 21.93 -31.15
C SER A 2 62.48 23.13 -31.57
N GLN A 3 61.59 22.92 -32.55
CA GLN A 3 60.67 23.92 -33.06
C GLN A 3 59.24 23.41 -32.93
N PHE A 4 58.38 24.20 -32.29
CA PHE A 4 56.98 23.89 -32.09
C PHE A 4 56.12 24.98 -32.69
N ASN A 5 54.97 24.59 -33.22
CA ASN A 5 53.98 25.52 -33.75
C ASN A 5 52.59 25.12 -33.25
N TRP A 6 51.82 26.12 -32.83
CA TRP A 6 50.42 25.99 -32.47
C TRP A 6 49.58 26.94 -33.34
N THR A 7 48.36 26.52 -33.63
CA THR A 7 47.37 27.41 -34.26
C THR A 7 46.30 27.72 -33.23
N TYR A 8 46.24 28.98 -32.81
CA TYR A 8 45.21 29.50 -31.93
C TYR A 8 44.12 30.18 -32.75
N LEU A 9 42.86 29.84 -32.49
CA LEU A 9 41.70 30.47 -33.11
C LEU A 9 41.10 31.46 -32.11
N ALA A 10 41.26 32.75 -32.39
CA ALA A 10 40.74 33.80 -31.53
C ALA A 10 39.21 33.89 -31.60
N PRO A 11 38.54 34.48 -30.58
CA PRO A 11 37.09 34.71 -30.60
C PRO A 11 36.61 35.53 -31.80
N SER A 12 37.47 36.37 -32.37
CA SER A 12 37.22 37.10 -33.62
C SER A 12 37.12 36.20 -34.87
N GLY A 13 37.42 34.90 -34.73
CA GLY A 13 37.51 33.94 -35.84
C GLY A 13 38.86 33.96 -36.56
N LYS A 14 39.79 34.84 -36.17
CA LYS A 14 41.13 34.92 -36.77
C LYS A 14 42.03 33.80 -36.26
N LYS A 15 42.83 33.23 -37.17
CA LYS A 15 43.85 32.24 -36.84
C LYS A 15 45.18 32.94 -36.58
N HIS A 16 45.82 32.58 -35.48
CA HIS A 16 47.15 33.01 -35.12
C HIS A 16 48.08 31.79 -35.10
N HIS A 17 49.21 31.90 -35.78
CA HIS A 17 50.26 30.87 -35.80
C HIS A 17 51.35 31.25 -34.81
N ILE A 18 51.34 30.59 -33.65
CA ILE A 18 52.34 30.75 -32.62
C ILE A 18 53.45 29.74 -32.90
N GLY A 19 54.69 30.19 -32.96
CA GLY A 19 55.83 29.29 -32.99
C GLY A 19 56.81 29.59 -31.87
N LEU A 20 57.42 28.51 -31.39
CA LEU A 20 58.45 28.51 -30.38
C LEU A 20 59.66 27.77 -30.95
N PHE A 21 60.80 28.44 -30.95
CA PHE A 21 62.09 27.84 -31.17
C PHE A 21 62.84 27.78 -29.84
N HIS A 22 63.37 26.61 -29.49
CA HIS A 22 64.20 26.43 -28.31
C HIS A 22 65.45 25.60 -28.64
N GLY A 23 66.62 26.22 -28.48
CA GLY A 23 67.91 25.57 -28.56
C GLY A 23 68.29 24.92 -27.24
N ASP A 24 67.86 23.69 -26.99
CA ASP A 24 68.24 22.84 -25.85
C ASP A 24 69.69 22.96 -25.34
N ARG A 25 70.68 22.99 -26.25
CA ARG A 25 72.11 23.09 -25.90
C ARG A 25 72.61 24.53 -25.77
N THR A 26 71.96 25.47 -26.44
CA THR A 26 72.41 26.86 -26.52
C THR A 26 71.60 27.79 -25.61
N GLY A 27 70.47 27.33 -25.08
CA GLY A 27 69.53 28.08 -24.25
C GLY A 27 68.82 29.23 -24.98
N HIS A 28 68.82 29.24 -26.32
CA HIS A 28 68.18 30.31 -27.10
C HIS A 28 66.70 30.01 -27.30
N VAL A 29 65.83 30.94 -26.90
CA VAL A 29 64.38 30.86 -27.08
C VAL A 29 63.91 32.00 -27.98
N VAL A 30 63.10 31.67 -28.98
CA VAL A 30 62.40 32.65 -29.82
C VAL A 30 60.93 32.27 -29.91
N ILE A 31 60.05 33.19 -29.55
CA ILE A 31 58.61 33.07 -29.71
C ILE A 31 58.17 34.03 -30.81
N HIS A 32 57.40 33.52 -31.77
CA HIS A 32 56.82 34.33 -32.84
C HIS A 32 55.32 34.10 -32.97
N CYS A 33 54.58 35.12 -33.40
CA CYS A 33 53.17 35.04 -33.75
C CYS A 33 52.98 35.58 -35.18
N ASN A 34 52.38 34.78 -36.05
CA ASN A 34 52.18 35.10 -37.48
C ASN A 34 53.48 35.56 -38.16
N SER A 35 54.57 34.80 -37.96
CA SER A 35 55.91 35.08 -38.48
C SER A 35 56.59 36.36 -37.96
N LYS A 36 55.99 37.06 -36.98
CA LYS A 36 56.61 38.19 -36.29
C LYS A 36 57.17 37.73 -34.94
N VAL A 37 58.45 37.99 -34.68
CA VAL A 37 59.06 37.70 -33.37
C VAL A 37 58.42 38.57 -32.30
N VAL A 38 57.91 37.93 -31.25
CA VAL A 38 57.24 38.55 -30.11
C VAL A 38 58.17 38.60 -28.90
N LEU A 39 58.96 37.55 -28.68
CA LEU A 39 59.88 37.44 -27.55
C LEU A 39 61.15 36.68 -27.94
N ILE A 40 62.29 37.14 -27.45
CA ILE A 40 63.57 36.43 -27.52
C ILE A 40 64.12 36.36 -26.10
N ASP A 41 64.64 35.21 -25.72
CA ASP A 41 65.30 35.00 -24.44
C ASP A 41 66.53 34.10 -24.60
N PHE A 42 67.52 34.30 -23.76
CA PHE A 42 68.79 33.58 -23.82
C PHE A 42 69.07 32.91 -22.48
N LYS A 43 69.87 31.83 -22.52
CA LYS A 43 70.26 31.04 -21.34
C LYS A 43 69.07 30.37 -20.63
N VAL A 44 68.07 29.92 -21.39
CA VAL A 44 66.94 29.15 -20.88
C VAL A 44 67.32 27.68 -20.84
N PHE A 45 67.76 27.19 -19.69
CA PHE A 45 68.17 25.78 -19.50
C PHE A 45 67.26 25.01 -18.53
N GLU A 46 66.29 25.69 -17.92
CA GLU A 46 65.36 25.16 -16.93
C GLU A 46 63.92 25.52 -17.31
N THR A 47 62.95 24.98 -16.55
CA THR A 47 61.52 25.27 -16.73
C THR A 47 61.26 26.77 -16.67
N LYS A 48 60.55 27.29 -17.68
CA LYS A 48 60.18 28.70 -17.79
C LYS A 48 58.90 28.88 -18.57
N SER A 49 58.07 29.82 -18.14
CA SER A 49 56.82 30.19 -18.82
C SER A 49 56.87 31.64 -19.30
N TYR A 50 56.23 31.91 -20.42
CA TYR A 50 56.10 33.23 -21.02
C TYR A 50 54.64 33.54 -21.27
N SER A 51 54.17 34.69 -20.79
CA SER A 51 52.81 35.14 -21.04
C SER A 51 52.82 36.20 -22.14
N ILE A 52 52.00 36.00 -23.17
CA ILE A 52 51.82 36.93 -24.29
C ILE A 52 50.33 37.22 -24.48
N PHE A 53 49.99 38.45 -24.86
CA PHE A 53 48.62 38.77 -25.27
C PHE A 53 48.44 38.51 -26.75
N ILE A 54 47.40 37.74 -27.10
CA ILE A 54 46.92 37.60 -28.47
C ILE A 54 45.47 38.10 -28.49
N GLU A 55 45.26 39.25 -29.13
CA GLU A 55 44.02 40.03 -29.01
C GLU A 55 43.71 40.32 -27.52
N GLU A 56 42.60 39.81 -26.99
CA GLU A 56 42.18 39.99 -25.59
C GLU A 56 42.46 38.76 -24.70
N GLU A 57 43.16 37.75 -25.22
CA GLU A 57 43.53 36.56 -24.46
C GLU A 57 44.98 36.61 -23.99
N LEU A 58 45.17 36.31 -22.70
CA LEU A 58 46.48 36.02 -22.14
C LEU A 58 46.81 34.56 -22.41
N CYS A 59 47.81 34.33 -23.26
CA CYS A 59 48.27 33.00 -23.62
C CYS A 59 49.60 32.74 -22.92
N GLU A 60 49.78 31.53 -22.41
CA GLU A 60 51.01 31.08 -21.75
C GLU A 60 51.73 30.05 -22.60
N ILE A 61 53.02 30.28 -22.83
CA ILE A 61 53.91 29.36 -23.50
C ILE A 61 54.87 28.80 -22.45
N GLY A 62 54.69 27.53 -22.14
CA GLY A 62 55.50 26.81 -21.16
C GLY A 62 56.63 26.03 -21.82
N ILE A 63 57.82 26.14 -21.26
CA ILE A 63 58.95 25.22 -21.48
C ILE A 63 59.16 24.50 -20.16
N GLU A 64 58.95 23.19 -20.12
CA GLU A 64 59.08 22.40 -18.90
C GLU A 64 60.20 21.37 -19.04
N ARG A 65 61.14 21.34 -18.10
CA ARG A 65 62.22 20.35 -18.09
C ARG A 65 61.77 19.09 -17.35
N GLN A 66 61.70 17.96 -18.04
CA GLN A 66 61.30 16.66 -17.50
C GLN A 66 62.38 15.61 -17.82
N ASN A 67 63.00 15.01 -16.80
CA ASN A 67 63.94 13.89 -16.91
C ASN A 67 65.03 14.03 -18.00
N GLY A 68 65.60 15.24 -18.15
CA GLY A 68 66.66 15.52 -19.12
C GLY A 68 66.17 15.94 -20.53
N HIS A 69 64.86 16.01 -20.74
CA HIS A 69 64.23 16.52 -21.96
C HIS A 69 63.35 17.75 -21.67
N PHE A 70 62.92 18.46 -22.71
CA PHE A 70 62.00 19.60 -22.61
C PHE A 70 60.64 19.26 -23.22
N ALA A 71 59.58 19.56 -22.49
CA ALA A 71 58.19 19.58 -22.94
C ALA A 71 57.75 21.03 -23.19
N TYR A 72 56.80 21.20 -24.11
CA TYR A 72 56.37 22.51 -24.57
C TYR A 72 54.85 22.58 -24.60
N GLY A 73 54.29 23.62 -23.99
CA GLY A 73 52.85 23.82 -23.87
C GLY A 73 52.45 25.20 -24.35
N PHE A 74 51.24 25.29 -24.88
CA PHE A 74 50.53 26.52 -25.13
C PHE A 74 49.16 26.41 -24.46
N ASP A 75 48.92 27.26 -23.46
CA ASP A 75 47.65 27.31 -22.73
C ASP A 75 47.07 28.72 -22.77
N ILE A 76 45.77 28.83 -22.50
CA ILE A 76 45.04 30.09 -22.43
C ILE A 76 44.65 30.30 -20.97
N ASP A 77 45.17 31.35 -20.35
CA ASP A 77 44.81 31.69 -18.99
C ASP A 77 43.37 32.23 -18.94
N LYS A 78 42.47 31.39 -18.42
CA LYS A 78 41.04 31.70 -18.24
C LYS A 78 40.72 32.22 -16.84
N GLU A 79 41.70 32.22 -15.94
CA GLU A 79 41.52 32.60 -14.54
C GLU A 79 41.77 34.10 -14.35
N VAL A 80 42.80 34.62 -15.01
CA VAL A 80 43.18 36.05 -14.99
C VAL A 80 42.04 36.94 -15.47
N ASP A 81 41.95 38.12 -14.86
CA ASP A 81 40.87 39.07 -15.06
C ASP A 81 41.04 39.88 -16.36
N THR A 82 40.82 39.22 -17.51
CA THR A 82 40.70 39.85 -18.82
C THR A 82 39.23 40.17 -19.15
N PRO A 83 38.94 41.16 -20.02
CA PRO A 83 37.56 41.47 -20.45
C PRO A 83 36.81 40.22 -20.95
N LEU A 84 37.45 39.41 -21.78
CA LEU A 84 36.89 38.17 -22.32
C LEU A 84 36.60 37.12 -21.22
N ASN A 85 37.49 36.99 -20.23
CA ASN A 85 37.27 36.06 -19.12
C ASN A 85 36.11 36.52 -18.20
N ARG A 86 35.88 37.83 -18.04
CA ARG A 86 34.71 38.36 -17.33
C ARG A 86 33.41 37.99 -18.04
N GLU A 87 33.35 38.15 -19.36
CA GLU A 87 32.17 37.77 -20.17
C GLU A 87 31.89 36.26 -20.10
N ARG A 88 32.95 35.44 -20.18
CA ARG A 88 32.84 33.98 -20.00
C ARG A 88 32.30 33.61 -18.63
N LYS A 89 32.82 34.21 -17.56
CA LYS A 89 32.36 33.96 -16.17
C LYS A 89 30.89 34.38 -16.00
N ALA A 90 30.48 35.52 -16.56
CA ALA A 90 29.09 35.97 -16.50
C ALA A 90 28.13 35.03 -17.24
N THR A 91 28.52 34.59 -18.45
CA THR A 91 27.74 33.66 -19.27
C THR A 91 27.63 32.29 -18.61
N ASN A 92 28.73 31.76 -18.06
CA ASN A 92 28.74 30.50 -17.33
C ASN A 92 27.85 30.55 -16.08
N LYS A 93 27.86 31.66 -15.33
CA LYS A 93 26.97 31.84 -14.17
C LYS A 93 25.49 31.82 -14.57
N LYS A 94 25.15 32.43 -15.71
CA LYS A 94 23.79 32.40 -16.27
C LYS A 94 23.37 30.98 -16.64
N HIS A 95 24.22 30.25 -17.37
CA HIS A 95 23.93 28.86 -17.75
C HIS A 95 23.83 27.93 -16.54
N LEU A 96 24.71 28.07 -15.54
CA LEU A 96 24.64 27.29 -14.31
C LEU A 96 23.31 27.51 -13.58
N THR A 97 22.87 28.77 -13.49
CA THR A 97 21.58 29.12 -12.87
C THR A 97 20.40 28.52 -13.65
N GLN A 98 20.45 28.54 -14.98
CA GLN A 98 19.42 27.92 -15.84
C GLN A 98 19.37 26.39 -15.67
N VAL A 99 20.53 25.73 -15.61
CA VAL A 99 20.61 24.27 -15.41
C VAL A 99 20.05 23.88 -14.04
N ILE A 100 20.43 24.60 -12.97
CA ILE A 100 19.90 24.36 -11.62
C ILE A 100 18.37 24.55 -11.60
N GLY A 101 17.87 25.62 -12.24
CA GLY A 101 16.43 25.86 -12.35
C GLY A 101 15.69 24.74 -13.09
N PHE A 102 16.24 24.24 -14.19
CA PHE A 102 15.65 23.15 -14.97
C PHE A 102 15.61 21.83 -14.18
N VAL A 103 16.73 21.45 -13.56
CA VAL A 103 16.81 20.21 -12.75
C VAL A 103 15.88 20.30 -11.54
N GLY A 104 15.83 21.45 -10.86
CA GLY A 104 14.92 21.69 -9.74
C GLY A 104 13.44 21.59 -10.15
N GLY A 105 13.08 22.15 -11.30
CA GLY A 105 11.72 22.06 -11.84
C GLY A 105 11.30 20.63 -12.18
N LEU A 106 12.19 19.85 -12.81
CA LEU A 106 11.93 18.44 -13.13
C LEU A 106 11.74 17.59 -11.87
N ALA A 107 12.59 17.77 -10.87
CA ALA A 107 12.48 17.06 -9.59
C ALA A 107 11.15 17.37 -8.89
N LEU A 108 10.70 18.64 -8.90
CA LEU A 108 9.42 19.05 -8.35
C LEU A 108 8.24 18.36 -9.07
N LEU A 109 8.27 18.29 -10.40
CA LEU A 109 7.24 17.62 -11.18
C LEU A 109 7.14 16.12 -10.87
N VAL A 110 8.27 15.43 -10.78
CA VAL A 110 8.32 14.01 -10.39
C VAL A 110 7.78 13.81 -8.98
N PHE A 111 8.14 14.69 -8.05
CA PHE A 111 7.63 14.65 -6.68
C PHE A 111 6.11 14.82 -6.64
N ILE A 112 5.56 15.81 -7.35
CA ILE A 112 4.11 16.01 -7.46
C ILE A 112 3.43 14.78 -8.07
N ALA A 113 3.95 14.24 -9.18
CA ALA A 113 3.40 13.04 -9.81
C ALA A 113 3.39 11.83 -8.86
N SER A 114 4.44 11.66 -8.05
CA SER A 114 4.50 10.57 -7.06
C SER A 114 3.43 10.68 -5.97
N LEU A 115 3.09 11.90 -5.53
CA LEU A 115 2.02 12.14 -4.56
C LEU A 115 0.63 11.83 -5.16
N PHE A 116 0.42 12.12 -6.45
CA PHE A 116 -0.83 11.79 -7.15
C PHE A 116 -0.97 10.29 -7.42
N LEU A 117 0.12 9.61 -7.81
CA LEU A 117 0.14 8.16 -7.99
C LEU A 117 -0.12 7.41 -6.67
N GLY A 118 0.37 7.92 -5.53
CA GLY A 118 0.07 7.36 -4.21
C GLY A 118 -1.41 7.48 -3.80
N LYS A 119 -2.19 8.37 -4.42
CA LYS A 119 -3.63 8.53 -4.19
C LYS A 119 -4.51 7.64 -5.07
N LEU A 120 -3.96 6.99 -6.10
CA LEU A 120 -4.66 5.94 -6.84
C LEU A 120 -4.72 4.69 -5.95
N LYS A 121 -5.72 4.64 -5.07
CA LYS A 121 -6.14 3.42 -4.38
C LYS A 121 -6.30 2.33 -5.44
N LYS A 122 -5.47 1.28 -5.38
CA LYS A 122 -5.83 0.01 -6.01
C LYS A 122 -7.19 -0.38 -5.45
N GLU A 123 -8.22 -0.43 -6.28
CA GLU A 123 -9.53 -0.92 -5.87
C GLU A 123 -9.34 -2.36 -5.41
N GLU A 124 -9.34 -2.57 -4.10
CA GLU A 124 -9.43 -3.92 -3.57
C GLU A 124 -10.79 -4.49 -3.99
N PRO A 125 -10.83 -5.68 -4.59
CA PRO A 125 -12.09 -6.31 -4.97
C PRO A 125 -12.97 -6.45 -3.73
N SER A 126 -14.24 -6.05 -3.86
CA SER A 126 -15.18 -6.07 -2.74
C SER A 126 -15.33 -7.49 -2.18
N LEU A 127 -15.63 -7.62 -0.88
CA LEU A 127 -15.90 -8.92 -0.24
C LEU A 127 -16.96 -9.72 -1.03
N ALA A 128 -17.96 -9.04 -1.58
CA ALA A 128 -18.98 -9.68 -2.41
C ALA A 128 -18.39 -10.28 -3.70
N ALA A 129 -17.52 -9.55 -4.40
CA ALA A 129 -16.86 -10.03 -5.62
C ALA A 129 -15.94 -11.24 -5.33
N LEU A 130 -15.16 -11.20 -4.26
CA LEU A 130 -14.28 -12.30 -3.86
C LEU A 130 -15.04 -13.56 -3.45
N LEU A 131 -16.16 -13.40 -2.73
CA LEU A 131 -17.02 -14.53 -2.36
C LEU A 131 -17.82 -15.08 -3.55
N ALA A 132 -18.14 -14.25 -4.55
CA ALA A 132 -18.82 -14.70 -5.77
C ALA A 132 -17.90 -15.52 -6.69
N ALA A 133 -16.64 -15.11 -6.82
CA ALA A 133 -15.69 -15.76 -7.73
C ALA A 133 -15.23 -17.15 -7.26
N SER A 134 -14.95 -17.34 -5.97
CA SER A 134 -14.47 -18.62 -5.46
C SER A 134 -14.66 -18.77 -3.94
N SER A 135 -15.83 -19.23 -3.51
CA SER A 135 -16.14 -19.44 -2.09
C SER A 135 -16.36 -20.89 -1.69
N LYS A 136 -16.04 -21.20 -0.43
CA LYS A 136 -16.41 -22.42 0.28
C LYS A 136 -17.10 -22.09 1.59
N GLU A 137 -17.87 -23.03 2.11
CA GLU A 137 -18.50 -22.95 3.42
C GLU A 137 -17.86 -23.96 4.37
N THR A 138 -17.67 -23.55 5.62
CA THR A 138 -17.21 -24.43 6.71
C THR A 138 -17.89 -24.04 8.01
N LYS A 139 -17.67 -24.82 9.08
CA LYS A 139 -18.16 -24.50 10.41
C LYS A 139 -17.30 -23.40 11.05
N ALA A 140 -17.96 -22.45 11.67
CA ALA A 140 -17.36 -21.46 12.54
C ALA A 140 -17.95 -21.59 13.95
N GLN A 141 -17.09 -21.51 14.95
CA GLN A 141 -17.50 -21.46 16.34
C GLN A 141 -17.41 -20.02 16.84
N VAL A 142 -18.44 -19.57 17.56
CA VAL A 142 -18.53 -18.22 18.10
C VAL A 142 -18.14 -18.23 19.57
N PHE A 143 -17.32 -17.26 19.96
CA PHE A 143 -16.92 -17.03 21.33
C PHE A 143 -17.41 -15.65 21.77
N VAL A 144 -18.21 -15.60 22.83
CA VAL A 144 -18.85 -14.38 23.33
C VAL A 144 -18.15 -13.97 24.63
N SER A 145 -17.26 -12.99 24.54
CA SER A 145 -16.50 -12.49 25.70
C SER A 145 -17.28 -11.48 26.55
N ASN A 146 -18.22 -10.75 25.95
CA ASN A 146 -19.09 -9.75 26.59
C ASN A 146 -20.38 -9.66 25.74
N PRO A 147 -21.54 -9.20 26.25
CA PRO A 147 -22.76 -9.11 25.44
C PRO A 147 -22.52 -8.35 24.14
N THR A 148 -21.68 -7.31 24.13
CA THR A 148 -21.41 -6.46 22.96
C THR A 148 -20.22 -6.90 22.09
N GLN A 149 -19.44 -7.89 22.53
CA GLN A 149 -18.21 -8.27 21.84
C GLN A 149 -17.98 -9.77 21.85
N GLY A 150 -17.63 -10.29 20.69
CA GLY A 150 -17.03 -11.60 20.61
C GLY A 150 -16.24 -11.80 19.33
N ARG A 151 -15.91 -13.04 19.07
CA ARG A 151 -15.15 -13.47 17.89
C ARG A 151 -15.75 -14.74 17.35
N TYR A 152 -15.44 -15.05 16.10
CA TYR A 152 -15.67 -16.39 15.59
C TYR A 152 -14.40 -16.91 14.97
N ASP A 153 -14.17 -18.21 15.15
CA ASP A 153 -13.03 -18.93 14.63
C ASP A 153 -13.52 -19.97 13.63
N PHE A 154 -12.77 -20.16 12.55
CA PHE A 154 -13.04 -21.22 11.57
C PHE A 154 -11.75 -21.74 10.95
N VAL A 155 -11.80 -22.96 10.42
CA VAL A 155 -10.64 -23.59 9.77
C VAL A 155 -10.77 -23.49 8.26
N ALA A 156 -9.78 -22.89 7.60
CA ALA A 156 -9.64 -22.89 6.15
C ALA A 156 -8.20 -23.23 5.78
N ASN A 157 -8.01 -24.11 4.79
CA ASN A 157 -6.69 -24.50 4.27
C ASN A 157 -5.70 -24.94 5.38
N GLY A 158 -6.20 -25.66 6.40
CA GLY A 158 -5.39 -26.14 7.54
C GLY A 158 -4.98 -25.07 8.55
N ARG A 159 -5.48 -23.83 8.45
CA ARG A 159 -5.20 -22.73 9.37
C ARG A 159 -6.49 -22.24 10.03
N VAL A 160 -6.37 -21.79 11.28
CA VAL A 160 -7.46 -21.14 12.02
C VAL A 160 -7.48 -19.66 11.65
N TYR A 161 -8.64 -19.17 11.26
CA TYR A 161 -8.93 -17.77 11.01
C TYR A 161 -9.88 -17.27 12.08
N SER A 162 -9.58 -16.10 12.66
CA SER A 162 -10.35 -15.51 13.74
C SER A 162 -10.66 -14.06 13.42
N LYS A 163 -11.90 -13.63 13.66
CA LYS A 163 -12.30 -12.22 13.48
C LYS A 163 -13.12 -11.74 14.66
N LYS A 164 -12.60 -10.71 15.33
CA LYS A 164 -13.34 -9.97 16.36
C LYS A 164 -14.49 -9.20 15.70
N ARG A 165 -15.64 -9.19 16.34
CA ARG A 165 -16.83 -8.46 15.90
C ARG A 165 -17.49 -7.82 17.11
N ASN A 166 -17.81 -6.54 16.98
CA ASN A 166 -18.77 -5.90 17.87
C ASN A 166 -20.14 -6.41 17.45
N PHE A 167 -20.76 -7.20 18.33
CA PHE A 167 -22.16 -7.52 18.20
C PHE A 167 -22.91 -6.25 18.62
N ASN A 168 -23.73 -5.69 17.74
CA ASN A 168 -24.49 -4.50 18.09
C ASN A 168 -25.60 -4.95 19.05
N VAL A 169 -25.31 -4.87 20.35
CA VAL A 169 -26.08 -5.56 21.39
C VAL A 169 -26.79 -4.54 22.25
N ASN A 170 -28.09 -4.49 22.06
CA ASN A 170 -28.98 -4.30 23.19
C ASN A 170 -29.16 -5.68 23.84
N MET A 171 -29.15 -5.73 25.18
CA MET A 171 -28.84 -6.85 26.10
C MET A 171 -29.56 -8.22 25.94
N SER A 172 -30.20 -8.46 24.81
CA SER A 172 -30.81 -9.72 24.37
C SER A 172 -30.66 -9.80 22.84
N ALA A 173 -29.42 -9.91 22.35
CA ALA A 173 -29.09 -9.95 20.93
C ALA A 173 -29.58 -11.27 20.31
N LEU A 174 -30.86 -11.30 20.01
CA LEU A 174 -31.43 -12.29 19.15
C LEU A 174 -30.83 -12.10 17.76
N LEU A 175 -30.36 -13.19 17.20
CA LEU A 175 -29.90 -13.22 15.82
C LEU A 175 -31.10 -12.92 14.90
N GLU A 176 -30.84 -12.64 13.62
CA GLU A 176 -31.90 -12.51 12.60
C GLU A 176 -32.84 -13.73 12.53
N ASN A 177 -32.37 -14.89 13.03
CA ASN A 177 -33.16 -16.12 13.12
C ASN A 177 -34.08 -16.20 14.36
N GLY A 178 -34.03 -15.20 15.25
CA GLY A 178 -34.84 -15.09 16.46
C GLY A 178 -34.30 -15.83 17.69
N MET A 179 -33.19 -16.56 17.58
CA MET A 179 -32.57 -17.28 18.70
C MET A 179 -31.43 -16.46 19.35
N PRO A 180 -31.17 -16.64 20.66
CA PRO A 180 -30.03 -16.00 21.31
C PRO A 180 -28.71 -16.56 20.77
N LEU A 181 -27.69 -15.72 20.81
CA LEU A 181 -26.31 -16.12 20.59
C LEU A 181 -25.62 -16.39 21.93
N GLU A 182 -25.09 -17.59 22.12
CA GLU A 182 -24.34 -17.99 23.31
C GLU A 182 -22.89 -18.37 22.96
N ASP A 183 -22.04 -18.44 23.98
CA ASP A 183 -20.65 -18.88 23.84
C ASP A 183 -20.61 -20.34 23.37
N GLY A 184 -19.77 -20.62 22.37
CA GLY A 184 -19.63 -21.94 21.76
C GLY A 184 -20.60 -22.23 20.61
N ASP A 185 -21.57 -21.34 20.32
CA ASP A 185 -22.54 -21.56 19.25
C ASP A 185 -21.87 -21.69 17.86
N GLU A 186 -22.41 -22.56 17.00
CA GLU A 186 -21.86 -22.90 15.69
C GLU A 186 -22.70 -22.42 14.51
N PHE A 187 -22.05 -21.79 13.53
CA PHE A 187 -22.68 -21.31 12.30
C PHE A 187 -21.85 -21.65 11.07
N LEU A 188 -22.47 -21.60 9.89
CA LEU A 188 -21.71 -21.64 8.65
C LEU A 188 -20.97 -20.32 8.40
N VAL A 189 -19.73 -20.41 7.96
CA VAL A 189 -18.96 -19.28 7.44
C VAL A 189 -18.66 -19.49 5.98
N LYS A 190 -18.92 -18.46 5.17
CA LYS A 190 -18.55 -18.41 3.77
C LYS A 190 -17.26 -17.62 3.61
N TYR A 191 -16.24 -18.21 3.00
CA TYR A 191 -14.91 -17.60 2.85
C TYR A 191 -14.38 -17.77 1.42
N SER A 192 -13.49 -16.87 0.99
CA SER A 192 -12.81 -16.98 -0.30
C SER A 192 -11.72 -18.05 -0.24
N THR A 193 -11.72 -18.98 -1.19
CA THR A 193 -10.74 -20.08 -1.23
C THR A 193 -9.32 -19.61 -1.51
N GLN A 194 -9.17 -18.53 -2.29
CA GLN A 194 -7.88 -17.92 -2.62
C GLN A 194 -7.37 -17.01 -1.51
N ARG A 195 -8.29 -16.32 -0.81
CA ARG A 195 -7.98 -15.34 0.24
C ARG A 195 -8.91 -15.50 1.45
N PRO A 196 -8.69 -16.51 2.33
CA PRO A 196 -9.64 -16.84 3.40
C PRO A 196 -9.85 -15.73 4.44
N GLU A 197 -8.99 -14.71 4.49
CA GLU A 197 -9.21 -13.48 5.27
C GLU A 197 -10.46 -12.68 4.83
N TYR A 198 -10.98 -12.95 3.63
CA TYR A 198 -12.26 -12.45 3.16
C TYR A 198 -13.35 -13.49 3.44
N HIS A 199 -14.05 -13.30 4.55
CA HIS A 199 -15.05 -14.23 5.03
C HIS A 199 -16.23 -13.54 5.73
N LYS A 200 -17.38 -14.24 5.78
CA LYS A 200 -18.62 -13.80 6.42
C LYS A 200 -19.32 -14.97 7.09
N VAL A 201 -19.54 -14.86 8.40
CA VAL A 201 -20.39 -15.80 9.16
C VAL A 201 -21.87 -15.58 8.82
N LEU A 202 -22.61 -16.68 8.65
CA LEU A 202 -24.01 -16.72 8.26
C LEU A 202 -24.87 -17.09 9.47
N PHE A 203 -25.20 -16.12 10.32
CA PHE A 203 -25.98 -16.36 11.55
C PHE A 203 -27.40 -16.91 11.32
N ASN A 204 -27.94 -16.70 10.13
CA ASN A 204 -29.21 -17.30 9.70
C ASN A 204 -29.10 -18.77 9.27
N ARG A 205 -27.88 -19.33 9.19
CA ARG A 205 -27.60 -20.71 8.80
C ARG A 205 -26.76 -21.40 9.88
N PRO A 206 -27.37 -21.75 11.04
CA PRO A 206 -26.72 -22.57 12.07
C PRO A 206 -26.31 -23.94 11.52
N THR A 207 -25.32 -24.59 12.14
CA THR A 207 -24.97 -25.98 11.81
C THR A 207 -26.09 -26.94 12.28
N PRO A 208 -26.19 -28.16 11.73
CA PRO A 208 -27.16 -29.15 12.23
C PRO A 208 -27.05 -29.41 13.73
N HIS A 209 -25.83 -29.35 14.28
CA HIS A 209 -25.60 -29.47 15.71
C HIS A 209 -26.19 -28.29 16.48
N GLN A 210 -25.99 -27.06 16.00
CA GLN A 210 -26.56 -25.86 16.60
C GLN A 210 -28.10 -25.83 16.54
N VAL A 211 -28.70 -26.41 15.49
CA VAL A 211 -30.17 -26.55 15.41
C VAL A 211 -30.71 -27.41 16.56
N GLU A 212 -30.00 -28.48 16.93
CA GLU A 212 -30.38 -29.33 18.06
C GLU A 212 -30.21 -28.59 19.41
N ILE A 213 -29.14 -27.81 19.56
CA ILE A 213 -28.98 -26.93 20.74
C ILE A 213 -30.16 -25.95 20.86
N TYR A 214 -30.59 -25.36 19.74
CA TYR A 214 -31.75 -24.47 19.72
C TYR A 214 -33.06 -25.18 20.08
N ARG A 215 -33.25 -26.44 19.65
CA ARG A 215 -34.38 -27.27 20.08
C ARG A 215 -34.38 -27.47 21.59
N GLN A 216 -33.24 -27.82 22.16
CA GLN A 216 -33.09 -28.05 23.61
C GLN A 216 -33.39 -26.77 24.39
N ARG A 217 -32.86 -25.61 23.95
CA ARG A 217 -33.13 -24.30 24.56
C ARG A 217 -34.63 -23.96 24.52
N ALA A 218 -35.28 -24.12 23.37
CA ALA A 218 -36.71 -23.83 23.22
C ALA A 218 -37.58 -24.78 24.07
N THR A 219 -37.25 -26.07 24.10
CA THR A 219 -37.96 -27.10 24.87
C THR A 219 -37.84 -26.85 26.36
N LYS A 220 -36.62 -26.64 26.85
CA LYS A 220 -36.36 -26.30 28.25
C LYS A 220 -37.12 -25.06 28.67
N LYS A 221 -37.09 -24.00 27.86
CA LYS A 221 -37.80 -22.76 28.13
C LYS A 221 -39.31 -22.94 28.21
N HIS A 222 -39.90 -23.82 27.38
CA HIS A 222 -41.32 -24.14 27.45
C HIS A 222 -41.67 -24.97 28.69
N LEU A 223 -40.85 -25.96 29.03
CA LEU A 223 -41.01 -26.76 30.24
C LEU A 223 -40.93 -25.90 31.52
N GLU A 224 -40.00 -24.94 31.57
CA GLU A 224 -39.87 -23.99 32.69
C GLU A 224 -41.15 -23.16 32.91
N LEU A 225 -41.87 -22.83 31.83
CA LEU A 225 -43.12 -22.05 31.88
C LEU A 225 -44.36 -22.94 32.10
N HIS A 226 -44.24 -24.25 31.90
CA HIS A 226 -45.32 -25.23 32.04
C HIS A 226 -44.84 -26.47 32.83
N PRO A 227 -44.57 -26.33 34.13
CA PRO A 227 -43.94 -27.38 34.94
C PRO A 227 -44.80 -28.64 35.13
N ASN A 228 -46.08 -28.61 34.77
CA ASN A 228 -46.97 -29.77 34.83
C ASN A 228 -46.92 -30.64 33.57
N GLU A 229 -46.27 -30.18 32.51
CA GLU A 229 -46.10 -30.92 31.27
C GLU A 229 -44.85 -31.82 31.33
N THR A 230 -44.83 -32.88 30.53
CA THR A 230 -43.66 -33.76 30.44
C THR A 230 -42.63 -33.21 29.46
N LEU A 231 -41.34 -33.57 29.66
CA LEU A 231 -40.28 -33.20 28.73
C LEU A 231 -40.58 -33.70 27.31
N ASP A 232 -41.05 -34.94 27.16
CA ASP A 232 -41.36 -35.55 25.87
C ASP A 232 -42.50 -34.83 25.16
N TYR A 233 -43.51 -34.37 25.90
CA TYR A 233 -44.59 -33.57 25.34
C TYR A 233 -44.07 -32.21 24.86
N CYS A 234 -43.31 -31.48 25.70
CA CYS A 234 -42.72 -30.20 25.33
C CYS A 234 -41.79 -30.33 24.11
N ASP A 235 -40.99 -31.39 24.05
CA ASP A 235 -40.09 -31.69 22.94
C ASP A 235 -40.85 -32.00 21.65
N CYS A 236 -41.95 -32.75 21.75
CA CYS A 236 -42.83 -33.00 20.61
C CYS A 236 -43.42 -31.71 20.05
N LEU A 237 -43.86 -30.78 20.91
CA LEU A 237 -44.40 -29.49 20.50
C LEU A 237 -43.36 -28.62 19.78
N THR A 238 -42.14 -28.52 20.32
CA THR A 238 -41.07 -27.73 19.71
C THR A 238 -40.59 -28.34 18.40
N GLN A 239 -40.55 -29.66 18.30
CA GLN A 239 -40.23 -30.37 17.06
C GLN A 239 -41.26 -30.05 15.96
N ILE A 240 -42.56 -30.09 16.27
CA ILE A 240 -43.61 -29.67 15.32
C ILE A 240 -43.43 -28.20 14.92
N ALA A 241 -43.07 -27.32 15.87
CA ALA A 241 -42.83 -25.91 15.57
C ALA A 241 -41.70 -25.71 14.55
N TYR A 242 -40.61 -26.47 14.68
CA TYR A 242 -39.50 -26.46 13.74
C TYR A 242 -39.88 -27.01 12.37
N GLU A 243 -40.66 -28.08 12.31
CA GLU A 243 -41.10 -28.63 11.02
C GLU A 243 -42.01 -27.66 10.25
N LYS A 244 -42.81 -26.84 10.95
CA LYS A 244 -43.70 -25.86 10.32
C LYS A 244 -42.99 -24.55 9.95
N GLU A 245 -42.05 -24.07 10.76
CA GLU A 245 -41.47 -22.72 10.60
C GLU A 245 -39.93 -22.66 10.68
N GLY A 246 -39.25 -23.79 10.78
CA GLY A 246 -37.80 -23.88 10.98
C GLY A 246 -37.37 -23.25 12.30
N ILE A 247 -36.22 -22.58 12.30
CA ILE A 247 -35.65 -21.93 13.50
C ILE A 247 -36.59 -20.89 14.10
N LYS A 248 -37.45 -20.27 13.28
CA LYS A 248 -38.46 -19.31 13.76
C LYS A 248 -39.48 -19.97 14.68
N GLY A 249 -39.78 -21.25 14.46
CA GLY A 249 -40.61 -22.05 15.36
C GLY A 249 -40.00 -22.17 16.76
N TYR A 250 -38.70 -22.49 16.83
CA TYR A 250 -37.97 -22.49 18.10
C TYR A 250 -37.92 -21.11 18.75
N ALA A 251 -37.71 -20.04 17.98
CA ALA A 251 -37.69 -18.68 18.51
C ALA A 251 -39.02 -18.28 19.17
N LYS A 252 -40.16 -18.67 18.58
CA LYS A 252 -41.49 -18.45 19.17
C LYS A 252 -41.67 -19.17 20.50
N PHE A 253 -41.19 -20.41 20.62
CA PHE A 253 -41.21 -21.14 21.89
C PHE A 253 -40.23 -20.55 22.90
N TYR A 254 -39.03 -20.17 22.49
CA TYR A 254 -38.02 -19.59 23.38
C TYR A 254 -38.45 -18.22 23.95
N LEU A 255 -39.25 -17.45 23.20
CA LEU A 255 -39.68 -16.09 23.55
C LEU A 255 -41.18 -15.99 23.85
N GLN A 256 -41.82 -17.11 24.18
CA GLN A 256 -43.26 -17.20 24.42
C GLN A 256 -43.76 -16.36 25.60
N ASP A 257 -42.86 -15.98 26.52
CA ASP A 257 -43.12 -15.15 27.70
C ASP A 257 -42.83 -13.65 27.46
N ARG A 258 -42.36 -13.27 26.27
CA ARG A 258 -42.01 -11.87 25.95
C ARG A 258 -43.21 -11.08 25.46
N SER A 259 -43.25 -9.79 25.81
CA SER A 259 -44.23 -8.84 25.26
C SER A 259 -43.80 -8.33 23.88
N ILE A 260 -44.75 -7.79 23.11
CA ILE A 260 -44.49 -7.19 21.79
C ILE A 260 -43.52 -6.00 21.87
N VAL A 261 -43.46 -5.31 23.01
CA VAL A 261 -42.52 -4.19 23.25
C VAL A 261 -41.10 -4.72 23.46
N GLN A 262 -40.96 -5.84 24.18
CA GLN A 262 -39.65 -6.47 24.41
C GLN A 262 -39.10 -7.13 23.15
N ASN A 263 -39.98 -7.73 22.34
CA ASN A 263 -39.63 -8.27 21.04
C ASN A 263 -40.82 -8.21 20.07
N PRO A 264 -40.77 -7.31 19.06
CA PRO A 264 -41.86 -7.17 18.09
C PRO A 264 -42.10 -8.40 17.21
N GLU A 265 -41.06 -9.18 16.91
CA GLU A 265 -41.12 -10.31 15.98
C GLU A 265 -41.54 -11.63 16.66
N TYR A 266 -40.92 -11.94 17.80
CA TYR A 266 -41.10 -13.17 18.55
C TYR A 266 -41.55 -12.87 19.99
N ASN A 267 -42.80 -13.20 20.31
CA ASN A 267 -43.45 -12.86 21.57
C ASN A 267 -44.62 -13.80 21.85
N SER A 268 -45.28 -13.61 22.99
CA SER A 268 -46.46 -14.38 23.40
C SER A 268 -47.55 -14.45 22.32
N ASN A 269 -47.81 -13.36 21.58
CA ASN A 269 -48.81 -13.35 20.52
C ASN A 269 -48.39 -14.21 19.33
N SER A 270 -47.13 -14.11 18.88
CA SER A 270 -46.65 -14.91 17.76
C SER A 270 -46.52 -16.39 18.09
N PHE A 271 -46.22 -16.73 19.36
CA PHE A 271 -46.34 -18.07 19.92
C PHE A 271 -47.79 -18.58 19.90
N HIS A 272 -48.73 -17.84 20.50
CA HIS A 272 -50.14 -18.24 20.54
C HIS A 272 -50.73 -18.41 19.14
N ARG A 273 -50.36 -17.56 18.18
CA ARG A 273 -50.78 -17.70 16.79
C ARG A 273 -50.31 -19.02 16.16
N LEU A 274 -49.09 -19.46 16.45
CA LEU A 274 -48.57 -20.75 15.99
C LEU A 274 -49.34 -21.90 16.63
N VAL A 275 -49.35 -21.99 17.96
CA VAL A 275 -49.93 -23.14 18.67
C VAL A 275 -51.46 -23.22 18.56
N ARG A 276 -52.13 -22.10 18.28
CA ARG A 276 -53.58 -22.08 18.05
C ARG A 276 -53.97 -22.40 16.60
N SER A 277 -53.03 -22.41 15.67
CA SER A 277 -53.30 -22.71 14.26
C SER A 277 -53.81 -24.13 14.08
N ILE A 278 -54.73 -24.32 13.14
CA ILE A 278 -55.30 -25.65 12.83
C ILE A 278 -54.20 -26.65 12.44
N PRO A 279 -53.27 -26.32 11.53
CA PRO A 279 -52.22 -27.27 11.12
C PRO A 279 -51.29 -27.69 12.26
N PHE A 280 -51.04 -26.81 13.24
CA PHE A 280 -50.24 -27.17 14.40
C PHE A 280 -51.01 -28.11 15.33
N LYS A 281 -52.26 -27.79 15.66
CA LYS A 281 -53.11 -28.62 16.53
C LYS A 281 -53.32 -30.03 15.97
N GLU A 282 -53.47 -30.17 14.66
CA GLU A 282 -53.63 -31.48 14.02
C GLU A 282 -52.39 -32.36 14.21
N GLU A 283 -51.19 -31.82 14.01
CA GLU A 283 -49.94 -32.55 14.26
C GLU A 283 -49.78 -32.92 15.74
N VAL A 284 -50.12 -32.00 16.65
CA VAL A 284 -50.05 -32.25 18.09
C VAL A 284 -50.94 -33.41 18.50
N LYS A 285 -52.19 -33.43 18.03
CA LYS A 285 -53.12 -34.54 18.29
C LYS A 285 -52.61 -35.86 17.74
N LYS A 286 -51.97 -35.84 16.57
CA LYS A 286 -51.44 -37.05 15.92
C LYS A 286 -50.20 -37.64 16.59
N ARG A 287 -49.37 -36.81 17.23
CA ARG A 287 -47.99 -37.18 17.60
C ARG A 287 -47.66 -37.06 19.08
N CYS A 288 -48.28 -36.12 19.79
CA CYS A 288 -47.84 -35.74 21.14
C CYS A 288 -48.73 -36.26 22.26
N TRP A 289 -49.96 -36.70 21.97
CA TRP A 289 -50.93 -37.14 22.99
C TRP A 289 -50.99 -38.67 23.17
N ASP A 290 -50.30 -39.45 22.31
CA ASP A 290 -50.28 -40.92 22.30
C ASP A 290 -48.92 -41.52 22.71
N LYS A 291 -48.10 -40.79 23.47
CA LYS A 291 -46.79 -41.26 24.00
C LYS A 291 -46.67 -41.02 25.49
#